data_AF-A0A356QV63-F1
#
_entry.id   AF-A0A356QV63-F1
#
_cell.length_a   1.000
_cell.length_b   1.000
_cell.length_c   1.000
_cell.angle_alpha   90.00
_cell.angle_beta   90.00
_cell.angle_gamma   90.00
#
_symmetry.space_group_name_H-M   'P 1'
#
loop_
_entity.id
_entity.type
_entity.pdbx_description
1 polymer ?
#
loop_
_entity_poly.entity_id
_entity_poly.type
_entity_poly.pdbx_seq_one_letter_code
_entity_poly.pdbx_strand_id
1 'polypeptide(L)' 'MVWRALLARLGISLVTLWVVSVLIFIGTNLLPGDIAQIILGQMATPENTAVLRE' A
#
# COMPACT_ATOMS: atom_id res chain seq x y z
N MET A 1 -22.76 21.63 -21.78
CA MET A 1 -21.53 21.00 -22.32
C MET A 1 -20.41 20.88 -21.28
N VAL A 2 -20.13 21.91 -20.49
CA VAL A 2 -19.05 21.93 -19.47
C VAL A 2 -19.20 20.84 -18.38
N TRP A 3 -20.42 20.62 -17.86
CA TRP A 3 -20.67 19.59 -16.85
C TRP A 3 -20.25 18.17 -17.27
N ARG A 4 -20.48 17.81 -18.54
CA ARG A 4 -20.07 16.51 -19.09
C ARG A 4 -18.55 16.34 -19.11
N ALA A 5 -17.83 17.41 -19.43
CA ALA A 5 -16.37 17.42 -19.43
C ALA A 5 -15.80 17.34 -18.00
N LEU A 6 -16.46 18.00 -17.04
CA LEU A 6 -16.07 17.95 -15.63
C LEU A 6 -16.23 16.54 -15.04
N LEU A 7 -17.40 15.92 -15.26
CA LEU A 7 -17.69 14.55 -14.84
C LEU A 7 -16.73 13.53 -15.48
N ALA A 8 -16.42 13.69 -16.77
CA ALA A 8 -15.46 12.82 -17.46
C ALA A 8 -14.06 12.92 -16.85
N ARG A 9 -13.58 14.14 -16.55
CA ARG A 9 -12.27 14.35 -15.91
C ARG A 9 -12.22 13.78 -14.50
N LEU A 10 -13.25 14.03 -13.69
CA LEU A 10 -13.36 13.49 -12.34
C LEU A 10 -13.42 11.96 -12.35
N GLY A 11 -14.16 11.37 -13.29
CA GLY A 11 -14.21 9.91 -13.46
C GLY A 11 -12.84 9.31 -13.78
N ILE A 12 -12.09 9.92 -14.72
CA ILE A 12 -10.73 9.47 -15.07
C ILE A 12 -9.78 9.59 -13.87
N SER A 13 -9.81 10.71 -13.14
CA SER A 13 -9.00 10.89 -11.94
C SER A 13 -9.33 9.87 -10.86
N LEU A 14 -10.61 9.57 -10.64
CA LEU A 14 -11.05 8.60 -9.65
C LEU A 14 -10.61 7.17 -10.01
N VAL A 15 -10.75 6.78 -11.27
CA VAL A 15 -10.28 5.47 -11.76
C VAL A 15 -8.77 5.37 -11.61
N THR A 16 -8.03 6.42 -11.94
CA THR A 16 -6.56 6.44 -11.81
C THR A 16 -6.16 6.26 -10.35
N LEU A 17 -6.77 7.01 -9.42
CA LEU A 17 -6.51 6.86 -7.98
C LEU A 17 -6.83 5.45 -7.48
N TRP A 18 -7.96 4.88 -7.93
CA TRP A 18 -8.36 3.53 -7.55
C TRP A 18 -7.36 2.48 -8.04
N VAL A 19 -6.93 2.56 -9.30
CA VAL A 19 -5.91 1.66 -9.86
C VAL A 19 -4.59 1.78 -9.10
N VAL A 20 -4.11 3.01 -8.86
CA VAL A 20 -2.87 3.23 -8.11
C VAL A 20 -2.98 2.68 -6.68
N SER A 21 -4.12 2.87 -6.01
CA SER A 21 -4.36 2.32 -4.67
C SER A 21 -4.27 0.79 -4.65
N VAL A 22 -4.92 0.12 -5.61
CA VAL A 22 -4.85 -1.34 -5.75
C VAL A 22 -3.41 -1.79 -6.03
N LEU A 23 -2.70 -1.09 -6.92
CA LEU A 23 -1.31 -1.41 -7.24
C LEU A 23 -0.38 -1.26 -6.04
N ILE A 24 -0.53 -0.20 -5.24
CA ILE A 24 0.24 -0.01 -4.01
C ILE A 24 -0.06 -1.13 -3.03
N PHE A 25 -1.33 -1.45 -2.81
CA PHE A 25 -1.73 -2.49 -1.86
C PHE A 25 -1.20 -3.86 -2.26
N ILE A 26 -1.32 -4.21 -3.55
CA ILE A 26 -0.71 -5.44 -4.10
C ILE A 26 0.80 -5.38 -3.92
N GLY A 27 1.45 -4.28 -4.31
CA GLY A 27 2.88 -4.09 -4.17
C GLY A 27 3.36 -4.30 -2.74
N THR A 28 2.69 -3.72 -1.74
CA THR A 28 3.05 -3.87 -0.33
C THR A 28 2.79 -5.27 0.22
N ASN A 29 1.75 -5.96 -0.25
CA ASN A 29 1.52 -7.37 0.12
C ASN A 29 2.51 -8.32 -0.57
N LEU A 30 3.00 -7.95 -1.75
CA LEU A 30 3.97 -8.73 -2.52
C LEU A 30 5.40 -8.47 -2.07
N LEU A 31 5.68 -7.34 -1.43
CA LEU A 31 6.99 -7.04 -0.86
C LEU A 31 7.33 -8.12 0.19
N PRO A 32 8.32 -8.99 -0.09
CA PRO A 32 8.79 -9.94 0.91
C PRO A 32 9.62 -9.14 1.92
N GLY A 33 9.03 -8.89 3.08
CA GLY A 33 9.66 -8.12 4.13
C GLY A 33 8.72 -8.10 5.33
N ASP A 34 9.03 -8.91 6.32
CA ASP A 34 8.36 -8.81 7.61
C ASP A 34 8.58 -7.39 8.16
N ILE A 35 7.51 -6.63 8.31
CA ILE A 35 7.56 -5.25 8.83
C ILE A 35 8.29 -5.26 10.18
N ALA A 36 8.18 -6.32 10.98
CA ALA A 36 8.92 -6.47 12.23
C ALA A 36 10.44 -6.59 12.00
N GLN A 37 10.91 -7.29 10.96
CA GLN A 37 12.33 -7.33 10.59
C GLN A 37 12.84 -5.96 10.12
N ILE A 38 12.04 -5.23 9.33
CA ILE A 38 12.42 -3.90 8.83
C ILE A 38 12.51 -2.89 9.99
N ILE A 39 11.60 -2.96 10.97
CA ILE A 39 11.59 -2.10 12.15
C ILE A 39 12.71 -2.47 13.13
N LEU A 40 12.98 -3.76 13.36
CA LEU A 40 14.01 -4.22 14.31
C LEU A 40 15.44 -4.16 13.74
N GLY A 41 15.60 -4.10 12.42
CA GLY A 41 16.91 -4.02 11.76
C GLY A 41 17.83 -5.17 12.15
N GLN A 42 19.04 -4.87 12.65
CA GLN A 42 19.99 -5.90 13.10
C GLN A 42 19.55 -6.64 14.38
N MET A 43 18.51 -6.18 15.07
CA MET A 43 17.96 -6.81 16.29
C MET A 43 16.78 -7.74 16.00
N ALA A 44 16.50 -8.02 14.72
CA ALA A 44 15.43 -8.92 14.29
C ALA A 44 15.77 -10.40 14.54
N THR A 45 16.05 -10.73 15.79
CA THR A 45 16.12 -12.12 16.23
C THR A 45 14.71 -12.74 16.21
N PRO A 46 14.59 -14.06 15.98
CA PRO A 46 13.28 -14.73 15.94
C PRO A 46 12.44 -14.46 17.19
N GLU A 47 13.07 -14.41 18.37
CA GLU A 47 12.43 -14.12 19.66
C GLU A 47 11.86 -12.70 19.74
N ASN A 48 12.58 -11.68 19.27
CA ASN A 48 12.10 -10.29 19.29
C ASN A 48 10.96 -10.04 18.30
N THR A 49 10.96 -10.76 17.17
CA THR A 49 9.88 -10.65 16.18
C THR A 49 8.60 -11.38 16.60
N ALA A 50 8.66 -12.31 17.57
CA ALA A 50 7.48 -12.98 18.12
C ALA A 50 6.73 -12.07 19.11
N VAL A 51 7.46 -11.29 19.91
CA VAL A 51 6.87 -10.34 20.88
C VAL A 51 6.07 -9.22 20.20
N LEU A 52 6.41 -8.84 18.97
CA LEU A 52 5.67 -7.83 18.20
C LEU A 52 4.51 -8.40 17.38
N ARG A 53 4.38 -9.74 17.31
CA ARG A 53 3.31 -10.43 16.58
C ARG A 53 2.14 -10.86 17.46
N GLU A 54 2.33 -10.89 18.78
CA GLU A 54 1.26 -10.93 19.79
C GLU A 54 0.74 -9.51 20.09
#